data_AF-A0A7H1DT48-F1
#
_entry.id   AF-A0A7H1DT48-F1
#
_cell.length_a   1.000
_cell.length_b   1.000
_cell.length_c   1.000
_cell.angle_alpha   90.00
_cell.angle_beta   90.00
_cell.angle_gamma   90.00
#
_symmetry.space_group_name_H-M   'P 1'
#
loop_
_entity.id
_entity.type
_entity.pdbx_description
1 polymer ?
#
loop_
_entity_poly.entity_id
_entity_poly.type
_entity_poly.pdbx_seq_one_letter_code
_entity_poly.pdbx_strand_id
1 'polypeptide(L)'
;MKTISPTKEAKQNFTNWLNNWDASISTQDDRETIEITREKYKWCIGTIHKILSDTDASMMKKYNDDESKVKAMFKNQSKPFYKDLKKVADFLTCEMVRIDNLYELKNRKSYDNIKLRTQLSKNNKK
;
A
#
# COMPACT_ATOMS: atom_id res chain seq x y z
N MET A 1 -24.16 42.32 4.37
CA MET A 1 -23.41 41.52 3.37
C MET A 1 -24.38 41.11 2.27
N LYS A 2 -24.11 41.43 1.00
CA LYS A 2 -24.91 40.90 -0.11
C LYS A 2 -24.56 39.43 -0.31
N THR A 3 -25.53 38.55 -0.09
CA THR A 3 -25.41 37.12 -0.40
C THR A 3 -25.38 36.98 -1.92
N ILE A 4 -24.20 36.68 -2.48
CA ILE A 4 -24.07 36.39 -3.90
C ILE A 4 -24.62 34.98 -4.10
N SER A 5 -25.82 34.88 -4.68
CA SER A 5 -26.35 33.59 -5.11
C SER A 5 -25.55 33.11 -6.33
N PRO A 6 -25.10 31.84 -6.36
CA PRO A 6 -24.41 31.29 -7.52
C PRO A 6 -25.27 31.43 -8.78
N THR A 7 -24.67 31.83 -9.90
CA THR A 7 -25.35 31.94 -11.18
C THR A 7 -25.97 30.60 -11.59
N LYS A 8 -27.02 30.65 -12.42
CA LYS A 8 -27.72 29.45 -12.92
C LYS A 8 -26.74 28.50 -13.64
N GLU A 9 -25.77 29.06 -14.33
CA GLU A 9 -24.68 28.38 -15.01
C GLU A 9 -23.71 27.69 -14.02
N ALA A 10 -23.31 28.36 -12.93
CA ALA A 10 -22.48 27.74 -11.90
C ALA A 10 -23.19 26.54 -11.23
N LYS A 11 -24.50 26.64 -10.99
CA LYS A 11 -25.32 25.52 -10.47
C LYS A 11 -25.41 24.37 -11.49
N GLN A 12 -25.58 24.67 -12.77
CA GLN A 12 -25.63 23.66 -13.82
C GLN A 12 -24.29 22.95 -13.98
N ASN A 13 -23.17 23.69 -13.97
CA ASN A 13 -21.83 23.14 -14.05
C ASN A 13 -21.51 22.25 -12.84
N PHE A 14 -21.90 22.67 -11.63
CA PHE A 14 -21.75 21.85 -10.43
C PHE A 14 -22.62 20.57 -10.47
N THR A 15 -23.84 20.68 -11.00
CA THR A 15 -24.75 19.52 -11.19
C THR A 15 -24.20 18.54 -12.21
N ASN A 16 -23.68 19.03 -13.34
CA ASN A 16 -23.04 18.21 -14.37
C ASN A 16 -21.77 17.54 -13.82
N TRP A 17 -20.97 18.26 -13.04
CA TRP A 17 -19.80 17.71 -12.37
C TRP A 17 -20.18 16.62 -11.36
N LEU A 18 -21.22 16.83 -10.54
CA LEU A 18 -21.73 15.81 -9.60
C LEU A 18 -22.24 14.56 -10.32
N ASN A 19 -22.97 14.73 -11.42
CA ASN A 19 -23.53 13.63 -12.21
C ASN A 19 -22.44 12.80 -12.91
N ASN A 20 -21.35 13.45 -13.34
CA ASN A 20 -20.22 12.79 -14.01
C ASN A 20 -19.11 12.34 -13.03
N TRP A 21 -19.26 12.63 -11.74
CA TRP A 21 -18.26 12.29 -10.73
C TRP A 21 -18.09 10.77 -10.59
N ASP A 22 -19.18 10.00 -10.62
CA ASP A 22 -19.08 8.53 -10.51
C ASP A 22 -18.42 7.90 -11.75
N ALA A 23 -18.58 8.51 -12.94
CA ALA A 23 -17.87 8.09 -14.15
C ALA A 23 -16.38 8.48 -14.17
N SER A 24 -15.98 9.43 -13.31
CA SER A 24 -14.59 9.91 -13.20
C SER A 24 -13.84 9.34 -11.99
N ILE A 25 -14.54 8.70 -11.05
CA ILE A 25 -13.88 7.81 -10.09
C ILE A 25 -13.73 6.44 -10.75
N SER A 26 -12.50 6.08 -11.13
CA SER A 26 -12.15 4.69 -11.37
C SER A 26 -12.35 3.88 -10.08
N THR A 27 -13.52 3.27 -9.91
CA THR A 27 -13.89 2.51 -8.71
C THR A 27 -13.67 1.00 -8.83
N GLN A 28 -13.27 0.48 -10.00
CA GLN A 28 -13.12 -0.98 -10.22
C GLN A 28 -11.70 -1.47 -10.53
N ASP A 29 -10.79 -0.64 -11.07
CA ASP A 29 -9.48 -1.13 -11.57
C ASP A 29 -8.35 -1.22 -10.51
N ASP A 30 -8.61 -0.80 -9.27
CA ASP A 30 -7.52 -0.67 -8.30
C ASP A 30 -7.30 -1.95 -7.47
N ARG A 31 -8.32 -2.82 -7.30
CA ARG A 31 -8.19 -3.98 -6.42
C ARG A 31 -7.20 -5.01 -6.94
N GLU A 32 -7.30 -5.34 -8.22
CA GLU A 32 -6.36 -6.26 -8.89
C GLU A 32 -4.94 -5.68 -8.87
N THR A 33 -4.81 -4.37 -9.15
CA THR A 33 -3.54 -3.65 -9.09
C THR A 33 -2.89 -3.72 -7.70
N ILE A 34 -3.67 -3.60 -6.62
CA ILE A 34 -3.19 -3.79 -5.23
C ILE A 34 -2.73 -5.21 -5.00
N GLU A 35 -3.56 -6.19 -5.35
CA GLU A 35 -3.27 -7.59 -5.10
C GLU A 35 -1.98 -7.98 -5.81
N ILE A 36 -1.83 -7.59 -7.08
CA ILE A 36 -0.58 -7.76 -7.85
C ILE A 36 0.60 -7.05 -7.15
N THR A 37 0.41 -5.81 -6.70
CA THR A 37 1.46 -5.04 -6.04
C THR A 37 1.90 -5.70 -4.72
N ARG A 38 0.94 -6.15 -3.91
CA ARG A 38 1.18 -6.85 -2.65
C ARG A 38 1.92 -8.16 -2.87
N GLU A 39 1.51 -8.94 -3.87
CA GLU A 39 2.20 -10.20 -4.21
C GLU A 39 3.63 -9.95 -4.70
N LYS A 40 3.88 -8.86 -5.44
CA LYS A 40 5.26 -8.45 -5.80
C LYS A 40 6.10 -8.10 -4.57
N TYR A 41 5.57 -7.36 -3.60
CA TYR A 41 6.28 -7.08 -2.35
C TYR A 41 6.62 -8.37 -1.58
N LYS A 42 5.64 -9.26 -1.40
CA LYS A 42 5.86 -10.56 -0.74
C LYS A 42 6.94 -11.38 -1.45
N TRP A 43 6.88 -11.44 -2.77
CA TRP A 43 7.87 -12.15 -3.57
C TRP A 43 9.28 -11.55 -3.40
N CYS A 44 9.43 -10.23 -3.47
CA CYS A 44 10.71 -9.56 -3.26
C CYS A 44 11.27 -9.81 -1.85
N ILE A 45 10.44 -9.62 -0.81
CA ILE A 45 10.83 -9.84 0.59
C ILE A 45 11.26 -11.29 0.79
N GLY A 46 10.46 -12.25 0.32
CA GLY A 46 10.76 -13.68 0.41
C GLY A 46 12.05 -14.05 -0.33
N THR A 47 12.28 -13.47 -1.51
CA THR A 47 13.51 -13.69 -2.28
C THR A 47 14.73 -13.17 -1.52
N ILE A 48 14.65 -11.98 -0.90
CA ILE A 48 15.73 -11.44 -0.09
C ILE A 48 16.01 -12.34 1.12
N HIS A 49 14.98 -12.75 1.88
CA HIS A 49 15.17 -13.64 3.03
C HIS A 49 15.75 -14.99 2.62
N LYS A 50 15.34 -15.53 1.47
CA LYS A 50 15.93 -16.74 0.90
C LYS A 50 17.42 -16.56 0.61
N ILE A 51 17.81 -15.48 -0.07
CA ILE A 51 19.23 -15.18 -0.36
C ILE A 51 20.03 -15.10 0.95
N LEU A 52 19.52 -14.37 1.95
CA LEU A 52 20.17 -14.25 3.25
C LEU A 52 20.36 -15.61 3.93
N SER A 53 19.30 -16.42 3.97
CA SER A 53 19.33 -17.79 4.52
C SER A 53 20.29 -18.70 3.77
N ASP A 54 20.30 -18.66 2.44
CA ASP A 54 21.20 -19.47 1.61
C ASP A 54 22.67 -19.07 1.84
N THR A 55 22.95 -17.78 2.03
CA THR A 55 24.31 -17.32 2.37
C THR A 55 24.74 -17.77 3.76
N ASP A 56 23.84 -17.73 4.75
CA ASP A 56 24.13 -18.25 6.09
C ASP A 56 24.39 -19.75 6.05
N ALA A 57 23.56 -20.52 5.35
CA ALA A 57 23.76 -21.95 5.14
C ALA A 57 25.10 -22.27 4.47
N SER A 58 25.49 -21.50 3.45
CA SER A 58 26.79 -21.65 2.77
C SER A 58 27.98 -21.39 3.70
N MET A 59 27.86 -20.42 4.61
CA MET A 59 28.91 -20.11 5.59
C MET A 59 28.97 -21.17 6.69
N MET A 60 27.83 -21.69 7.14
CA MET A 60 27.76 -22.75 8.16
C MET A 60 28.30 -24.09 7.66
N LYS A 61 28.08 -24.45 6.38
CA LYS A 61 28.56 -25.71 5.77
C LYS A 61 30.08 -25.94 5.86
N LYS A 62 30.85 -24.91 6.17
CA LYS A 62 32.31 -24.98 6.32
C LYS A 62 32.76 -25.56 7.67
N TYR A 63 31.83 -25.77 8.59
CA TYR A 63 32.09 -26.17 9.97
C TYR A 63 31.25 -27.40 10.34
N ASN A 64 31.84 -28.29 11.14
CA ASN A 64 31.21 -29.55 11.53
C ASN A 64 30.53 -29.45 12.91
N ASP A 65 31.09 -28.67 13.83
CA ASP A 65 30.52 -28.39 15.15
C ASP A 65 29.53 -27.22 15.12
N ASP A 66 28.54 -27.27 16.00
CA ASP A 66 27.43 -26.31 16.00
C ASP A 66 27.84 -24.93 16.51
N GLU A 67 28.81 -24.85 17.44
CA GLU A 67 29.29 -23.57 17.95
C GLU A 67 29.96 -22.74 16.84
N SER A 68 30.82 -23.37 16.04
CA SER A 68 31.50 -22.71 14.92
C SER A 68 30.54 -22.36 13.80
N LYS A 69 29.50 -23.17 13.53
CA LYS A 69 28.43 -22.81 12.58
C LYS A 69 27.73 -21.52 13.00
N VAL A 70 27.33 -21.42 14.27
CA VAL A 70 26.65 -20.24 14.81
C VAL A 70 27.55 -19.01 14.72
N LYS A 71 28.84 -19.12 15.09
CA LYS A 71 29.80 -18.01 14.93
C LYS A 71 29.96 -17.58 13.47
N ALA A 72 30.02 -18.54 12.54
CA ALA A 72 30.13 -18.25 11.11
C ALA A 72 28.89 -17.54 10.56
N MET A 73 27.70 -17.94 11.00
CA MET A 73 26.44 -17.27 10.69
C MET A 73 26.46 -15.81 11.18
N PHE A 74 26.76 -15.56 12.45
CA PHE A 74 26.80 -14.18 12.98
C PHE A 74 27.86 -13.32 12.28
N LYS A 75 29.02 -13.88 11.96
CA LYS A 75 30.03 -13.18 11.17
C LYS A 75 29.51 -12.83 9.78
N ASN A 76 28.73 -13.71 9.14
CA ASN A 76 28.10 -13.41 7.85
C ASN A 76 27.05 -12.29 7.98
N GLN A 77 26.19 -12.37 8.98
CA GLN A 77 25.15 -11.38 9.29
C GLN A 77 25.71 -9.99 9.63
N SER A 78 26.94 -9.93 10.14
CA SER A 78 27.61 -8.65 10.41
C SER A 78 28.07 -7.90 9.15
N LYS A 79 28.16 -8.57 7.99
CA LYS A 79 28.69 -8.00 6.75
C LYS A 79 27.77 -6.91 6.20
N PRO A 80 28.32 -5.88 5.52
CA PRO A 80 27.53 -4.78 4.95
C PRO A 80 26.41 -5.27 4.02
N PHE A 81 26.73 -6.16 3.07
CA PHE A 81 25.74 -6.66 2.11
C PHE A 81 24.51 -7.30 2.79
N TYR A 82 24.74 -8.04 3.89
CA TYR A 82 23.67 -8.73 4.61
C TYR A 82 22.76 -7.71 5.29
N LYS A 83 23.37 -6.74 5.98
CA LYS A 83 22.65 -5.65 6.63
C LYS A 83 21.87 -4.81 5.63
N ASP A 84 22.44 -4.52 4.47
CA ASP A 84 21.79 -3.70 3.45
C ASP A 84 20.60 -4.43 2.82
N LEU A 85 20.76 -5.72 2.47
CA LEU A 85 19.64 -6.54 2.00
C LEU A 85 18.54 -6.66 3.06
N LYS A 86 18.91 -6.87 4.33
CA LYS A 86 17.93 -6.93 5.43
C LYS A 86 17.16 -5.62 5.56
N LYS A 87 17.85 -4.47 5.49
CA LYS A 87 17.21 -3.15 5.49
C LYS A 87 16.26 -2.96 4.30
N VAL A 88 16.64 -3.43 3.11
CA VAL A 88 15.76 -3.38 1.92
C VAL A 88 14.50 -4.21 2.16
N ALA A 89 14.62 -5.43 2.69
CA ALA A 89 13.45 -6.25 3.02
C ALA A 89 12.54 -5.57 4.06
N ASP A 90 13.12 -4.94 5.08
CA ASP A 90 12.37 -4.22 6.11
C ASP A 90 11.68 -2.97 5.51
N PHE A 91 12.36 -2.23 4.63
CA PHE A 91 11.78 -1.12 3.87
C PHE A 91 10.60 -1.56 3.00
N LEU A 92 10.77 -2.64 2.22
CA LEU A 92 9.71 -3.20 1.40
C LEU A 92 8.50 -3.64 2.24
N THR A 93 8.73 -4.14 3.45
CA THR A 93 7.66 -4.49 4.39
C THR A 93 6.89 -3.24 4.82
N CYS A 94 7.60 -2.15 5.14
CA CYS A 94 6.98 -0.86 5.47
C CYS A 94 6.15 -0.30 4.30
N GLU A 95 6.67 -0.36 3.07
CA GLU A 95 5.93 0.11 1.89
C GLU A 95 4.67 -0.73 1.62
N MET A 96 4.74 -2.05 1.78
CA MET A 96 3.58 -2.92 1.68
C MET A 96 2.47 -2.53 2.66
N VAL A 97 2.82 -2.27 3.93
CA VAL A 97 1.87 -1.81 4.95
C VAL A 97 1.33 -0.41 4.63
N ARG A 98 2.16 0.49 4.10
CA ARG A 98 1.70 1.84 3.70
C ARG A 98 0.64 1.76 2.61
N ILE A 99 0.81 0.88 1.62
CA ILE A 99 -0.17 0.67 0.56
C ILE A 99 -1.49 0.17 1.16
N ASP A 100 -1.44 -0.82 2.05
CA ASP A 100 -2.64 -1.34 2.71
C ASP A 100 -3.42 -0.24 3.45
N ASN A 101 -2.70 0.62 4.18
CA ASN A 101 -3.29 1.77 4.90
C ASN A 101 -3.90 2.82 3.94
N LEU A 102 -3.22 3.14 2.84
CA LEU A 102 -3.73 4.09 1.84
C LEU A 102 -5.04 3.61 1.22
N TYR A 103 -5.14 2.31 0.95
CA TYR A 103 -6.37 1.74 0.39
C TYR A 103 -7.50 1.65 1.41
N GLU A 104 -7.20 1.34 2.67
CA GLU A 104 -8.20 1.43 3.73
C GLU A 104 -8.77 2.86 3.84
N LEU A 105 -7.90 3.89 3.80
CA LEU A 105 -8.31 5.29 3.79
C LEU A 105 -9.16 5.64 2.56
N LYS A 106 -8.75 5.19 1.37
CA LYS A 106 -9.53 5.35 0.13
C LYS A 106 -10.94 4.77 0.30
N ASN A 107 -11.05 3.54 0.79
CA ASN A 107 -12.33 2.84 0.96
C ASN A 107 -13.24 3.55 1.97
N ARG A 108 -12.69 3.99 3.11
CA ARG A 108 -13.43 4.76 4.12
C ARG A 108 -13.98 6.07 3.54
N LYS A 109 -13.14 6.82 2.80
CA LYS A 109 -13.55 8.09 2.18
C LYS A 109 -14.60 7.90 1.08
N SER A 110 -14.49 6.85 0.28
CA SER A 110 -15.52 6.50 -0.71
C SER A 110 -16.85 6.19 -0.04
N TYR A 111 -16.85 5.43 1.06
CA TYR A 111 -18.07 5.14 1.82
C TYR A 111 -18.71 6.40 2.41
N ASP A 112 -17.92 7.27 3.04
CA ASP A 112 -18.40 8.55 3.56
C ASP A 112 -19.02 9.42 2.46
N ASN A 113 -18.41 9.44 1.27
CA ASN A 113 -18.91 10.18 0.12
C ASN A 113 -20.28 9.65 -0.34
N ILE A 114 -20.41 8.33 -0.49
CA ILE A 114 -21.68 7.67 -0.85
C ILE A 114 -22.77 7.95 0.20
N LYS A 115 -22.42 7.90 1.49
CA LYS A 115 -23.33 8.21 2.59
C LYS A 115 -23.82 9.66 2.52
N LEU A 116 -22.91 10.62 2.34
CA LEU A 116 -23.25 12.04 2.21
C LEU A 116 -24.13 12.32 0.99
N ARG A 117 -23.82 11.71 -0.16
CA ARG A 117 -24.67 11.78 -1.37
C ARG A 117 -26.08 11.28 -1.11
N THR A 118 -26.20 10.15 -0.42
CA THR A 118 -27.49 9.55 -0.06
C THR A 118 -28.29 10.44 0.90
N GLN A 119 -27.62 11.13 1.82
CA GLN A 119 -28.27 12.09 2.72
C GLN A 119 -28.74 13.34 1.96
N LEU A 120 -27.90 13.90 1.09
CA LEU A 120 -28.24 15.05 0.26
C LEU A 120 -29.43 14.77 -0.66
N SER A 121 -29.46 13.59 -1.30
CA SER A 121 -30.56 13.22 -2.20
C SER A 121 -31.90 13.06 -1.46
N LYS A 122 -31.88 12.64 -0.18
CA LYS A 122 -33.07 12.61 0.68
C LYS A 122 -33.53 14.01 1.07
N ASN A 123 -32.61 14.92 1.35
CA ASN A 123 -32.94 16.30 1.74
C ASN A 123 -33.47 17.14 0.57
N ASN A 124 -32.97 16.91 -0.66
CA ASN A 124 -33.43 17.62 -1.86
C ASN A 124 -34.78 17.13 -2.42
N LYS A 125 -35.40 16.11 -1.79
CA LYS A 125 -36.73 15.60 -2.14
C LYS A 125 -37.86 16.16 -1.25
N LYS A 126 -37.54 17.06 -0.32
CA LYS A 126 -38.51 17.86 0.44
C LYS A 126 -38.58 19.27 -0.15
#